data_AF-A0A0X8HT95-F1
#
_entry.id   AF-A0A0X8HT95-F1
#
_cell.length_a   1.000
_cell.length_b   1.000
_cell.length_c   1.000
_cell.angle_alpha   90.00
_cell.angle_beta   90.00
_cell.angle_gamma   90.00
#
_symmetry.space_group_name_H-M   'P 1'
#
loop_
_entity.id
_entity.type
_entity.pdbx_description
1 polymer ?
#
loop_
_entity_poly.entity_id
_entity_poly.type
_entity_poly.pdbx_seq_one_letter_code
_entity_poly.pdbx_strand_id
1 'polypeptide(L)'
;MISIDEFDHQCQSVLLPLLSQWSLCEHFHWNDTLHYIELIAKRGDRIPSTKLTIRITYNRIYKEPQFQFQCWELDVSTTDVEYWHVTYPSLSSLPINNDNNQFSITLESISEHETWYSVNVCDTEANIGSYNANYLSRWFSYYGTLFDDQIGCVFTNNSNFSSP
;
A
#
# COMPACT_ATOMS: atom_id res chain seq x y z
N MET A 1 -1.97 -16.33 8.15
CA MET A 1 -1.95 -16.87 6.77
C MET A 1 -3.33 -16.87 6.12
N ILE A 2 -3.46 -16.31 4.92
CA ILE A 2 -4.69 -16.27 4.09
C ILE A 2 -4.47 -17.06 2.79
N SER A 3 -5.49 -17.70 2.21
CA SER A 3 -5.34 -18.33 0.89
C SER A 3 -5.36 -17.29 -0.24
N ILE A 4 -4.87 -17.66 -1.43
CA ILE A 4 -4.93 -16.75 -2.59
C ILE A 4 -6.38 -16.44 -2.99
N ASP A 5 -7.26 -17.44 -2.98
CA ASP A 5 -8.68 -17.24 -3.31
C ASP A 5 -9.37 -16.29 -2.32
N GLU A 6 -9.04 -16.40 -1.04
CA GLU A 6 -9.57 -15.52 0.00
C GLU A 6 -8.96 -14.12 -0.09
N PHE A 7 -7.67 -14.00 -0.44
CA PHE A 7 -7.02 -12.74 -0.73
C PHE A 7 -7.72 -12.03 -1.89
N ASP A 8 -7.95 -12.71 -3.02
CA ASP A 8 -8.64 -12.14 -4.18
C ASP A 8 -10.06 -11.70 -3.82
N HIS A 9 -10.79 -12.57 -3.11
CA HIS A 9 -12.15 -12.28 -2.67
C HIS A 9 -12.21 -11.02 -1.79
N GLN A 10 -11.34 -10.92 -0.79
CA GLN A 10 -11.28 -9.75 0.10
C GLN A 10 -10.70 -8.51 -0.59
N CYS A 11 -9.82 -8.65 -1.58
CA CYS A 11 -9.37 -7.53 -2.38
C CYS A 11 -10.57 -6.85 -3.05
N GLN A 12 -11.41 -7.63 -3.73
CA GLN A 12 -12.56 -7.10 -4.46
C GLN A 12 -13.67 -6.61 -3.54
N SER A 13 -14.01 -7.37 -2.50
CA SER A 13 -15.15 -7.08 -1.62
C SER A 13 -14.85 -6.08 -0.51
N VAL A 14 -13.59 -5.94 -0.10
CA VAL A 14 -13.18 -5.12 1.05
C VAL A 14 -12.18 -4.03 0.66
N LEU A 15 -11.03 -4.39 0.07
CA LEU A 15 -9.98 -3.40 -0.18
C LEU A 15 -10.35 -2.39 -1.26
N LEU A 16 -10.87 -2.80 -2.42
CA LEU A 16 -11.20 -1.86 -3.49
C LEU A 16 -12.22 -0.79 -3.03
N PRO A 17 -13.31 -1.14 -2.31
CA PRO A 17 -14.19 -0.15 -1.69
C PRO A 17 -13.46 0.79 -0.72
N LEU A 18 -12.59 0.27 0.15
CA LEU A 18 -11.82 1.08 1.11
C LEU A 18 -10.88 2.06 0.40
N LEU A 19 -10.18 1.60 -0.63
CA LEU A 19 -9.26 2.42 -1.41
C LEU A 19 -9.99 3.56 -2.13
N SER A 20 -11.22 3.34 -2.60
CA SER A 20 -12.05 4.40 -3.19
C SER A 20 -12.41 5.54 -2.24
N GLN A 21 -12.35 5.28 -0.93
CA GLN A 21 -12.63 6.26 0.13
C GLN A 21 -11.36 6.84 0.75
N TRP A 22 -10.19 6.28 0.43
CA TRP A 22 -8.92 6.73 0.98
C TRP A 22 -8.49 8.01 0.27
N SER A 23 -8.51 9.13 0.99
CA SER A 23 -8.27 10.47 0.42
C SER A 23 -6.90 10.66 -0.22
N LEU A 24 -5.90 9.85 0.15
CA LEU A 24 -4.59 9.89 -0.48
C LEU A 24 -4.52 9.08 -1.77
N CYS A 25 -5.44 8.14 -1.99
CA CYS A 25 -5.49 7.34 -3.20
C CYS A 25 -6.06 8.15 -4.36
N GLU A 26 -5.24 8.44 -5.38
CA GLU A 26 -5.72 9.14 -6.59
C GLU A 26 -6.43 8.18 -7.54
N HIS A 27 -5.74 7.07 -7.79
CA HIS A 27 -6.08 6.08 -8.79
C HIS A 27 -5.64 4.73 -8.25
N PHE A 28 -6.44 3.71 -8.49
CA PHE A 28 -6.06 2.33 -8.25
C PHE A 28 -6.62 1.47 -9.37
N HIS A 29 -5.96 0.36 -9.64
CA HIS A 29 -6.46 -0.68 -10.51
C HIS A 29 -6.20 -2.05 -9.90
N TRP A 30 -7.12 -2.95 -10.16
CA TRP A 30 -6.99 -4.36 -9.84
C TRP A 30 -6.52 -5.10 -11.09
N ASN A 31 -5.50 -5.94 -10.94
CA ASN A 31 -5.03 -6.82 -11.99
C ASN A 31 -5.48 -8.26 -11.69
N ASP A 32 -6.59 -8.68 -12.29
CA ASP A 32 -7.14 -10.03 -12.14
C ASP A 32 -6.15 -11.13 -12.54
N THR A 33 -5.32 -10.89 -13.55
CA THR A 33 -4.39 -11.91 -14.09
C THR A 33 -3.21 -12.14 -13.14
N LEU A 34 -2.71 -11.07 -12.54
CA LEU A 34 -1.50 -11.10 -11.73
C LEU A 34 -1.77 -11.01 -10.21
N HIS A 35 -3.05 -10.93 -9.82
CA HIS A 35 -3.51 -10.93 -8.44
C HIS A 35 -2.85 -9.84 -7.58
N TYR A 36 -2.91 -8.58 -8.07
CA TYR A 36 -2.43 -7.44 -7.30
C TYR A 36 -3.30 -6.21 -7.50
N ILE A 37 -3.29 -5.33 -6.49
CA ILE A 37 -3.78 -3.96 -6.61
C ILE A 37 -2.57 -3.05 -6.79
N GLU A 38 -2.60 -2.14 -7.75
CA GLU A 38 -1.62 -1.06 -7.85
C GLU A 38 -2.34 0.28 -7.79
N LEU A 39 -1.80 1.20 -6.99
CA LEU A 39 -2.40 2.48 -6.70
C LEU A 39 -1.36 3.59 -6.64
N ILE A 40 -1.80 4.80 -6.98
CA ILE A 40 -1.01 6.03 -6.84
C ILE A 40 -1.52 6.77 -5.62
N ALA A 41 -0.63 7.01 -4.66
CA ALA A 41 -0.92 7.79 -3.46
C ALA A 41 -0.27 9.16 -3.52
N LYS A 42 -1.06 10.21 -3.32
CA LYS A 42 -0.59 11.56 -3.00
C LYS A 42 -0.02 11.54 -1.60
N ARG A 43 1.22 11.99 -1.45
CA ARG A 43 1.62 12.59 -0.18
C ARG A 43 1.22 14.05 -0.30
N GLY A 44 0.29 14.49 0.56
CA GLY A 44 -0.33 15.82 0.51
C GLY A 44 0.68 16.97 0.56
N ASP A 45 0.20 18.19 0.76
CA ASP A 45 0.91 19.49 0.60
C ASP A 45 2.33 19.63 1.20
N ARG A 46 2.81 18.67 2.00
CA ARG A 46 4.15 18.63 2.59
C ARG A 46 5.27 18.40 1.57
N ILE A 47 5.04 17.64 0.49
CA ILE A 47 6.04 17.44 -0.58
C ILE A 47 5.32 17.39 -1.95
N PRO A 48 4.95 18.55 -2.53
CA PRO A 48 4.14 18.61 -3.75
C PRO A 48 4.81 18.00 -4.99
N SER A 49 6.11 17.69 -4.92
CA SER A 49 6.91 17.10 -5.99
C SER A 49 7.13 15.59 -5.83
N THR A 50 6.38 14.91 -4.95
CA THR A 50 6.57 13.48 -4.68
C THR A 50 5.24 12.71 -4.66
N LYS A 51 5.23 11.55 -5.31
CA LYS A 51 4.11 10.58 -5.25
C LYS A 51 4.64 9.17 -5.01
N LEU A 52 3.77 8.31 -4.49
CA LEU A 52 4.07 6.89 -4.30
C LEU A 52 3.23 6.05 -5.25
N THR A 53 3.86 5.13 -5.96
CA THR A 53 3.14 3.98 -6.52
C THR A 53 3.22 2.86 -5.51
N ILE A 54 2.09 2.34 -5.08
CA ILE A 54 1.98 1.27 -4.08
C ILE A 54 1.32 0.07 -4.75
N ARG A 55 1.89 -1.11 -4.56
CA ARG A 55 1.36 -2.38 -5.04
C ARG A 55 1.09 -3.29 -3.84
N ILE A 56 -0.13 -3.83 -3.80
CA ILE A 56 -0.56 -4.86 -2.83
C ILE A 56 -0.56 -6.19 -3.58
N THR A 57 0.37 -7.07 -3.25
CA THR A 57 0.51 -8.40 -3.85
C THR A 57 0.25 -9.50 -2.84
N TYR A 58 0.08 -10.72 -3.32
CA TYR A 58 0.04 -11.91 -2.46
C TYR A 58 1.40 -12.62 -2.46
N ASN A 59 2.07 -12.66 -1.30
CA ASN A 59 3.30 -13.40 -1.12
C ASN A 59 3.00 -14.90 -0.96
N ARG A 60 3.35 -15.69 -1.98
CA ARG A 60 3.04 -17.14 -2.03
C ARG A 60 3.84 -17.98 -1.03
N ILE A 61 4.99 -17.49 -0.56
CA ILE A 61 5.85 -18.22 0.39
C ILE A 61 5.25 -18.12 1.78
N TYR A 62 4.93 -16.90 2.21
CA TYR A 62 4.38 -16.64 3.55
C TYR A 62 2.86 -16.79 3.61
N LYS A 63 2.17 -16.80 2.46
CA LYS A 63 0.71 -16.78 2.35
C LYS A 63 0.10 -15.55 3.02
N GLU A 64 0.68 -14.39 2.69
CA GLU A 64 0.36 -13.10 3.28
C GLU A 64 0.29 -12.00 2.21
N PRO A 65 -0.59 -11.00 2.37
CA PRO A 65 -0.53 -9.78 1.58
C PRO A 65 0.77 -9.02 1.85
N GLN A 66 1.32 -8.40 0.81
CA GLN A 66 2.58 -7.67 0.87
C GLN A 66 2.44 -6.31 0.20
N PHE A 67 2.98 -5.27 0.85
CA PHE A 67 3.19 -3.98 0.22
C PHE A 67 4.53 -3.94 -0.51
N GLN A 68 4.48 -3.45 -1.74
CA GLN A 68 5.62 -2.98 -2.49
C GLN A 68 5.38 -1.53 -2.89
N PHE A 69 6.38 -0.67 -2.91
CA PHE A 69 6.19 0.70 -3.38
C PHE A 69 7.41 1.29 -4.09
N GLN A 70 7.16 2.31 -4.90
CA GLN A 70 8.16 3.14 -5.58
C GLN A 70 7.91 4.60 -5.22
N CYS A 71 9.01 5.35 -5.06
CA CYS A 71 8.98 6.79 -4.88
C CYS A 71 9.20 7.46 -6.24
N TRP A 72 8.36 8.42 -6.58
CA TRP A 72 8.48 9.21 -7.79
C TRP A 72 8.68 10.67 -7.44
N GLU A 73 9.63 11.30 -8.12
CA GLU A 73 9.90 12.73 -7.99
C GLU A 73 9.61 13.46 -9.31
N LEU A 74 9.00 14.64 -9.18
CA LEU A 74 8.79 15.54 -10.30
C LEU A 74 10.11 16.24 -10.63
N ASP A 75 10.54 16.11 -11.89
CA ASP A 75 11.64 16.88 -12.43
C ASP A 75 11.17 18.31 -12.74
N VAL A 76 11.63 19.25 -11.91
CA VAL A 76 11.29 20.67 -12.02
C VAL A 76 12.14 21.43 -13.03
N SER A 77 13.09 20.76 -13.71
CA SER A 77 13.96 21.40 -14.70
C SER A 77 13.26 21.65 -16.04
N THR A 78 12.15 20.97 -16.33
CA THR A 78 11.37 21.11 -17.56
C THR A 78 10.12 21.97 -17.33
N THR A 79 9.96 23.06 -18.08
CA THR A 79 8.84 24.01 -17.88
C THR A 79 7.56 23.65 -18.66
N ASP A 80 7.67 22.80 -19.67
CA ASP A 80 6.60 22.63 -20.67
C ASP A 80 5.80 21.34 -20.49
N VAL A 81 6.35 20.37 -19.73
CA VAL A 81 5.74 19.08 -19.42
C VAL A 81 6.15 18.61 -18.03
N GLU A 82 5.23 17.98 -17.32
CA GLU A 82 5.56 17.27 -16.08
C GLU A 82 6.32 15.98 -16.40
N TYR A 83 7.57 15.90 -15.95
CA TYR A 83 8.37 14.70 -16.06
C TYR A 83 8.55 14.06 -14.68
N TRP A 84 8.18 12.80 -14.53
CA TRP A 84 8.30 12.05 -13.28
C TRP A 84 9.30 10.92 -13.46
N HIS A 85 10.18 10.74 -12.49
CA HIS A 85 11.15 9.65 -12.49
C HIS A 85 11.16 8.93 -11.14
N VAL A 86 11.48 7.63 -11.17
CA VAL A 86 11.61 6.82 -9.96
C VAL A 86 12.90 7.18 -9.24
N THR A 87 12.83 7.40 -7.94
CA THR A 87 13.98 7.62 -7.07
C THR A 87 14.05 6.56 -5.98
N TYR A 88 15.27 6.28 -5.50
CA TYR A 88 15.52 5.30 -4.45
C TYR A 88 16.30 5.94 -3.29
N PRO A 89 15.67 6.88 -2.55
CA PRO A 89 16.32 7.51 -1.41
C PRO A 89 16.53 6.53 -0.24
N SER A 90 17.31 6.93 0.75
CA SER A 90 17.40 6.19 2.02
C SER A 90 16.05 6.12 2.72
N LEU A 91 15.80 5.05 3.51
CA LEU A 91 14.53 4.85 4.21
C LEU A 91 14.12 6.05 5.08
N SER A 92 15.08 6.73 5.72
CA SER A 92 14.85 7.93 6.55
C SER A 92 14.35 9.15 5.78
N SER A 93 14.48 9.12 4.45
CA SER A 93 14.09 10.22 3.55
C SER A 93 12.84 9.88 2.75
N LEU A 94 12.33 8.65 2.86
CA LEU A 94 11.11 8.26 2.20
C LEU A 94 9.91 8.97 2.86
N PRO A 95 8.89 9.35 2.08
CA PRO A 95 7.68 9.94 2.62
C PRO A 95 6.76 8.82 3.13
N ILE A 96 7.21 8.08 4.16
CA ILE A 96 6.50 6.98 4.83
C ILE A 96 6.58 7.17 6.34
N ASN A 97 5.59 6.66 7.06
CA ASN A 97 5.55 6.74 8.52
C ASN A 97 6.27 5.50 9.10
N ASN A 98 7.60 5.51 9.13
CA ASN A 98 8.41 4.40 9.66
C ASN A 98 9.44 4.84 10.72
N ASP A 99 9.17 5.91 11.45
CA ASP A 99 10.14 6.55 12.37
C ASP A 99 10.64 5.63 13.49
N ASN A 100 9.85 4.63 13.89
CA ASN A 100 10.21 3.66 14.93
C ASN A 100 10.77 2.34 14.37
N ASN A 101 11.06 2.26 13.06
CA ASN A 101 11.41 1.02 12.36
C ASN A 101 10.40 -0.11 12.64
N GLN A 102 9.11 0.26 12.73
CA GLN A 102 8.02 -0.68 12.98
C GLN A 102 7.90 -1.67 11.82
N PHE A 103 8.22 -1.23 10.61
CA PHE A 103 8.22 -2.06 9.41
C PHE A 103 9.64 -2.27 8.92
N SER A 104 10.00 -3.54 8.68
CA SER A 104 11.23 -3.89 7.98
C SER A 104 11.01 -3.73 6.48
N ILE A 105 11.80 -2.88 5.83
CA ILE A 105 11.67 -2.55 4.41
C ILE A 105 13.00 -2.82 3.70
N THR A 106 12.95 -3.54 2.58
CA THR A 106 14.09 -3.88 1.74
C THR A 106 13.91 -3.31 0.35
N LEU A 107 15.00 -2.93 -0.32
CA LEU A 107 14.96 -2.57 -1.74
C LEU A 107 15.27 -3.82 -2.58
N GLU A 108 14.36 -4.19 -3.46
CA GLU A 108 14.40 -5.46 -4.20
C GLU A 108 14.22 -5.23 -5.71
N SER A 109 15.00 -5.94 -6.52
CA SER A 109 14.81 -6.00 -7.98
C SER A 109 13.80 -7.12 -8.28
N ILE A 110 12.59 -6.75 -8.69
CA ILE A 110 11.53 -7.72 -9.06
C ILE A 110 11.77 -8.23 -10.48
N SER A 111 12.31 -7.38 -11.35
CA SER A 111 12.73 -7.72 -12.71
C SER A 111 14.01 -6.97 -13.08
N GLU A 112 14.52 -7.17 -14.30
CA GLU A 112 15.67 -6.41 -14.82
C GLU A 112 15.40 -4.89 -14.95
N HIS A 113 14.14 -4.48 -14.91
CA HIS A 113 13.73 -3.09 -15.14
C HIS A 113 12.89 -2.52 -14.00
N GLU A 114 12.55 -3.33 -12.99
CA GLU A 114 11.71 -2.90 -11.88
C GLU A 114 12.41 -3.16 -10.55
N THR A 115 12.65 -2.08 -9.81
CA THR A 115 13.12 -2.11 -8.43
C THR A 115 12.04 -1.47 -7.55
N TRP A 116 11.75 -2.12 -6.42
CA TRP A 116 10.68 -1.73 -5.51
C TRP A 116 11.17 -1.83 -4.07
N TYR A 117 10.65 -0.96 -3.20
CA TYR A 117 10.73 -1.19 -1.76
C TYR A 117 9.70 -2.24 -1.38
N SER A 118 10.12 -3.34 -0.78
CA SER A 118 9.28 -4.42 -0.28
C SER A 118 9.17 -4.32 1.23
N VAL A 119 7.93 -4.32 1.75
CA VAL A 119 7.68 -4.46 3.19
C VAL A 119 7.75 -5.94 3.54
N ASN A 120 8.54 -6.30 4.55
CA ASN A 120 8.65 -7.68 5.02
C ASN A 120 7.34 -8.13 5.68
N VAL A 121 6.97 -9.39 5.47
CA VAL A 121 5.69 -9.99 5.91
C VAL A 121 5.89 -11.15 6.89
N CYS A 122 7.11 -11.40 7.36
CA CYS A 122 7.41 -12.54 8.22
C CYS A 122 6.71 -12.48 9.60
N ASP A 123 6.30 -11.30 10.04
CA ASP A 123 5.65 -11.03 11.32
C ASP A 123 4.16 -10.66 11.18
N THR A 124 3.60 -10.71 9.96
CA THR A 124 2.22 -10.28 9.67
C THR A 124 1.21 -10.96 10.60
N GLU A 125 1.25 -12.28 10.73
CA GLU A 125 0.29 -13.01 11.57
C GLU A 125 0.37 -12.61 13.05
N ALA A 126 1.56 -12.29 13.57
CA ALA A 126 1.75 -11.82 14.94
C ALA A 126 1.17 -10.40 15.12
N ASN A 127 1.22 -9.57 14.09
CA ASN A 127 0.72 -8.20 14.12
C ASN A 127 -0.80 -8.08 14.00
N ILE A 128 -1.44 -8.88 13.13
CA ILE A 128 -2.87 -8.71 12.79
C ILE A 128 -3.79 -9.88 13.16
N GLY A 129 -3.20 -10.96 13.70
CA GLY A 129 -3.89 -12.18 14.11
C GLY A 129 -4.30 -13.09 12.94
N SER A 130 -4.58 -14.35 13.25
CA SER A 130 -4.80 -15.44 12.27
C SER A 130 -6.26 -15.59 11.78
N TYR A 131 -7.16 -14.69 12.16
CA TYR A 131 -8.59 -14.84 11.86
C TYR A 131 -8.92 -14.42 10.41
N ASN A 132 -9.42 -15.33 9.58
CA ASN A 132 -9.61 -15.04 8.15
C ASN A 132 -10.69 -14.00 7.85
N ALA A 133 -11.78 -13.92 8.63
CA ALA A 133 -12.82 -12.94 8.31
C ALA A 133 -12.29 -11.52 8.51
N ASN A 134 -12.51 -10.64 7.53
CA ASN A 134 -11.99 -9.27 7.51
C ASN A 134 -10.46 -9.17 7.64
N TYR A 135 -9.73 -10.19 7.19
CA TYR A 135 -8.27 -10.23 7.25
C TYR A 135 -7.63 -9.02 6.58
N LEU A 136 -7.97 -8.74 5.33
CA LEU A 136 -7.41 -7.61 4.59
C LEU A 136 -7.84 -6.27 5.14
N SER A 137 -9.02 -6.17 5.75
CA SER A 137 -9.43 -4.97 6.48
C SER A 137 -8.48 -4.69 7.64
N ARG A 138 -8.19 -5.69 8.47
CA ARG A 138 -7.26 -5.53 9.62
C ARG A 138 -5.83 -5.30 9.16
N TRP A 139 -5.40 -6.06 8.14
CA TRP A 139 -4.09 -5.91 7.52
C TRP A 139 -3.88 -4.49 7.02
N PHE A 140 -4.81 -3.97 6.21
CA PHE A 140 -4.71 -2.63 5.65
C PHE A 140 -4.86 -1.54 6.72
N SER A 141 -5.68 -1.77 7.76
CA SER A 141 -5.76 -0.86 8.91
C SER A 141 -4.42 -0.69 9.63
N TYR A 142 -3.63 -1.77 9.73
CA TYR A 142 -2.34 -1.75 10.40
C TYR A 142 -1.21 -1.33 9.46
N TYR A 143 -0.98 -2.08 8.38
CA TYR A 143 0.12 -1.81 7.44
C TYR A 143 -0.10 -0.53 6.62
N GLY A 144 -1.35 -0.12 6.39
CA GLY A 144 -1.65 1.15 5.71
C GLY A 144 -1.17 2.38 6.49
N THR A 145 -0.94 2.26 7.80
CA THR A 145 -0.37 3.34 8.63
C THR A 145 1.02 3.78 8.16
N LEU A 146 1.74 2.90 7.45
CA LEU A 146 2.99 3.22 6.78
C LEU A 146 2.84 4.37 5.78
N PHE A 147 1.68 4.49 5.13
CA PHE A 147 1.40 5.52 4.13
C PHE A 147 0.53 6.65 4.67
N ASP A 148 -0.30 6.38 5.68
CA ASP A 148 -1.24 7.34 6.25
C ASP A 148 -1.55 7.00 7.72
N ASP A 149 -1.11 7.81 8.66
CA ASP A 149 -1.37 7.60 10.10
C ASP A 149 -2.86 7.77 10.45
N GLN A 150 -3.65 8.35 9.55
CA GLN A 150 -5.09 8.52 9.67
C GLN A 150 -5.89 7.48 8.88
N ILE A 151 -5.25 6.42 8.36
CA ILE A 151 -5.94 5.36 7.59
C ILE A 151 -7.11 4.75 8.37
N GLY A 152 -7.03 4.71 9.71
CA GLY A 152 -8.10 4.25 10.60
C GLY A 152 -9.42 5.02 10.44
N CYS A 153 -9.37 6.30 10.05
CA CYS A 153 -10.57 7.10 9.81
C CYS A 153 -11.40 6.60 8.62
N VAL A 154 -10.76 6.00 7.61
CA VAL A 154 -11.45 5.39 6.45
C VAL A 154 -12.41 4.29 6.89
N PHE A 155 -12.04 3.52 7.92
CA PHE A 155 -12.85 2.42 8.43
C PHE A 155 -14.05 2.89 9.27
N THR A 156 -13.97 4.06 9.90
CA THR A 156 -15.06 4.58 10.75
C THR A 156 -16.25 5.11 9.94
N ASN A 157 -16.03 5.66 8.76
CA ASN A 157 -17.11 6.16 7.89
C ASN A 157 -18.01 5.04 7.34
N ASN A 158 -17.54 3.79 7.34
CA ASN A 158 -18.31 2.61 6.92
C ASN A 158 -19.24 2.05 8.03
N SER A 159 -19.18 2.58 9.26
CA SER A 159 -20.03 2.10 10.38
C SER A 159 -21.42 2.76 10.46
N ASN A 160 -21.79 3.60 9.48
CA ASN A 160 -23.11 4.24 9.40
C ASN A 160 -24.17 3.44 8.62
N PHE A 161 -24.07 2.11 8.54
CA PHE A 161 -25.18 1.29 8.04
C PHE A 161 -25.52 0.11 8.95
N SER A 162 -26.79 0.12 9.38
CA SER A 162 -27.58 -0.89 10.09
C SER A 162 -27.22 -1.18 11.55
N SER A 163 -27.68 -0.29 12.43
CA SER A 163 -28.28 -0.78 13.69
C SER A 163 -29.63 -1.44 13.37
N PRO A 164 -29.97 -2.60 13.98
CA PRO A 164 -31.29 -3.19 13.87
C PRO A 164 -32.39 -2.33 14.51
#